data_AF-A0A499UNZ8-F1
#
_entry.id   AF-A0A499UNZ8-F1
#
_cell.length_a   1.000
_cell.length_b   1.000
_cell.length_c   1.000
_cell.angle_alpha   90.00
_cell.angle_beta   90.00
_cell.angle_gamma   90.00
#
_symmetry.space_group_name_H-M   'P 1'
#
loop_
_entity.id
_entity.type
_entity.pdbx_description
1 polymer ?
#
loop_
_entity_poly.entity_id
_entity_poly.type
_entity_poly.pdbx_seq_one_letter_code
_entity_poly.pdbx_strand_id
1 'polypeptide(L)' 'MTDGRPAAQQSLAAAHRIELPDPDTLTGPQLEGWHCALCGRRLYADQLLGTVEWTCGNRPQEVELWVCRPLCREA' A
#
# COMPACT_ATOMS: atom_id res chain seq x y z
N MET A 1 32.21 0.39 -2.72
CA MET A 1 31.05 -0.35 -3.26
C MET A 1 30.05 -0.61 -2.14
N THR A 2 29.45 0.46 -1.61
CA THR A 2 28.39 0.37 -0.60
C THR A 2 27.28 1.27 -1.10
N ASP A 3 26.32 0.66 -1.80
CA ASP A 3 25.10 1.31 -2.27
C ASP A 3 24.27 1.71 -1.04
N GLY A 4 24.43 2.96 -0.61
CA GLY A 4 23.61 3.59 0.40
C GLY A 4 22.26 3.96 -0.18
N ARG A 5 21.44 2.97 -0.55
CA ARG A 5 20.06 3.22 -0.94
C ARG A 5 19.18 3.19 0.31
N PRO A 6 18.54 4.29 0.72
CA PRO A 6 17.62 4.26 1.84
C PRO A 6 16.49 3.30 1.49
N ALA A 7 16.35 2.22 2.27
CA ALA A 7 15.34 1.17 2.11
C ALA A 7 13.91 1.64 2.42
N ALA A 8 13.63 2.93 2.28
CA ALA A 8 12.32 3.54 2.53
C ALA A 8 11.43 3.58 1.28
N GLN A 9 11.99 3.40 0.07
CA GLN A 9 11.25 3.56 -1.19
C GLN A 9 11.17 2.26 -2.03
N GLN A 10 11.35 1.10 -1.41
CA GLN A 10 11.13 -0.18 -2.10
C GLN A 10 9.80 -0.72 -1.63
N SER A 11 8.77 -0.57 -2.46
CA SER A 11 7.40 -1.06 -2.24
C SER A 11 7.42 -2.49 -1.71
N LEU A 12 6.71 -2.75 -0.61
CA LEU A 12 6.66 -4.08 -0.02
C LEU A 12 6.14 -5.13 -1.01
N ALA A 13 5.25 -4.73 -1.91
CA ALA A 13 4.78 -5.53 -3.03
C ALA A 13 5.92 -6.08 -3.89
N ALA A 14 6.90 -5.24 -4.22
CA ALA A 14 8.06 -5.66 -5.00
C ALA A 14 9.00 -6.59 -4.20
N ALA A 15 9.16 -6.35 -2.89
CA ALA A 15 10.02 -7.15 -2.03
C ALA A 15 9.43 -8.53 -1.71
N HIS A 16 8.10 -8.61 -1.55
CA HIS A 16 7.39 -9.82 -1.11
C HIS A 16 6.55 -10.49 -2.20
N ARG A 17 6.59 -9.99 -3.45
CA ARG A 17 5.71 -10.41 -4.57
C ARG A 17 4.23 -10.43 -4.17
N ILE A 18 3.79 -9.40 -3.45
CA ILE A 18 2.38 -9.22 -3.10
C ILE A 18 1.72 -8.51 -4.28
N GLU A 19 0.59 -9.02 -4.75
CA GLU A 19 -0.22 -8.33 -5.75
C GLU A 19 -0.87 -7.09 -5.12
N LEU A 20 -0.73 -5.93 -5.76
CA LEU A 20 -1.37 -4.71 -5.28
C LEU A 20 -2.88 -4.85 -5.47
N PRO A 21 -3.70 -4.63 -4.42
CA PRO A 21 -5.14 -4.70 -4.56
C PRO A 21 -5.63 -3.59 -5.50
N ASP A 22 -6.67 -3.91 -6.26
CA ASP A 22 -7.26 -2.98 -7.20
C ASP A 22 -7.89 -1.79 -6.47
N PRO A 23 -7.52 -0.54 -6.78
CA PRO A 23 -7.95 0.62 -6.02
C PRO A 23 -9.45 0.89 -6.11
N ASP A 24 -10.15 0.45 -7.16
CA ASP A 24 -11.61 0.57 -7.26
C ASP A 24 -12.34 -0.39 -6.31
N THR A 25 -11.65 -1.41 -5.80
CA THR A 25 -12.18 -2.33 -4.77
C THR A 25 -11.93 -1.82 -3.35
N LEU A 26 -11.09 -0.79 -3.19
CA LEU A 26 -10.70 -0.26 -1.89
C LEU A 26 -11.66 0.82 -1.40
N THR A 27 -11.79 0.91 -0.08
CA THR A 27 -12.56 1.97 0.56
C THR A 27 -11.72 3.25 0.68
N GLY A 28 -12.38 4.41 0.76
CA GLY A 28 -11.70 5.70 0.98
C GLY A 28 -10.62 5.66 2.08
N PRO A 29 -10.91 5.15 3.29
CA PRO A 29 -9.91 5.02 4.35
C PRO A 29 -8.70 4.14 3.99
N GLN A 30 -8.83 3.18 3.08
CA GLN A 30 -7.69 2.37 2.61
C GLN A 30 -6.83 3.14 1.60
N LEU A 31 -7.47 3.88 0.69
CA LEU A 31 -6.80 4.75 -0.29
C LEU A 31 -6.11 5.95 0.38
N GLU A 32 -6.68 6.44 1.50
CA GLU A 32 -6.10 7.50 2.32
C GLU A 32 -4.99 6.99 3.27
N GLY A 33 -4.71 5.69 3.30
CA GLY A 33 -3.69 5.11 4.18
C GLY A 33 -4.07 5.07 5.67
N TRP A 34 -5.36 5.18 6.00
CA TRP A 34 -5.84 5.06 7.39
C TRP A 34 -6.08 3.61 7.77
N HIS A 35 -6.51 2.81 6.79
CA HIS A 35 -6.81 1.39 6.91
C HIS A 35 -5.86 0.58 6.01
N CYS A 36 -5.59 -0.65 6.44
CA CYS A 36 -4.77 -1.59 5.69
C CYS A 36 -5.44 -1.92 4.36
N ALA A 37 -4.70 -1.76 3.26
CA ALA A 37 -5.17 -2.08 1.91
C ALA A 37 -5.56 -3.56 1.76
N LEU A 38 -5.01 -4.47 2.58
CA LEU A 38 -5.30 -5.91 2.51
C LEU A 38 -6.46 -6.35 3.41
N CYS A 39 -6.51 -5.90 4.67
CA CYS A 39 -7.49 -6.41 5.64
C CYS A 39 -8.57 -5.39 6.07
N GLY A 40 -8.46 -4.14 5.61
CA GLY A 40 -9.41 -3.07 5.93
C GLY A 40 -9.39 -2.59 7.38
N ARG A 41 -8.51 -3.11 8.23
CA ARG A 41 -8.38 -2.66 9.64
C ARG A 41 -7.56 -1.39 9.75
N ARG A 42 -7.87 -0.59 10.77
CA ARG A 42 -7.12 0.62 11.10
C ARG A 42 -5.64 0.33 11.30
N LEU A 43 -4.80 1.13 10.63
CA LEU A 43 -3.36 1.08 10.77
C LEU A 43 -2.94 1.75 12.08
N TYR A 44 -2.13 1.02 12.85
CA TYR A 44 -1.43 1.53 14.04
C TYR A 44 0.08 1.58 13.84
N ALA A 45 0.58 0.67 13.00
CA ALA A 45 1.92 0.67 12.44
C ALA A 45 1.79 0.27 10.96
N ASP A 46 2.15 1.20 10.09
CA ASP A 46 2.00 1.09 8.64
C ASP A 46 3.31 0.73 7.94
N GLN A 47 3.15 0.17 6.74
CA GLN A 47 4.21 -0.08 5.79
C GLN A 47 3.69 0.19 4.39
N LEU A 48 4.50 0.88 3.58
CA LEU A 48 4.15 1.14 2.19
C LEU A 48 4.15 -0.17 1.41
N LEU A 49 2.96 -0.59 0.96
CA LEU A 49 2.79 -1.74 0.08
C LEU A 49 3.25 -1.37 -1.33
N GLY A 50 2.86 -0.20 -1.82
CA GLY A 50 3.21 0.34 -3.12
C GLY A 50 2.27 1.46 -3.52
N THR A 51 2.44 1.99 -4.72
CA THR A 51 1.61 3.05 -5.27
C THR A 51 0.76 2.48 -6.40
N VAL A 52 -0.52 2.81 -6.41
CA VAL A 52 -1.45 2.44 -7.49
C VAL A 52 -2.02 3.69 -8.13
N GLU A 53 -2.37 3.61 -9.40
CA GLU A 53 -3.11 4.67 -10.08
C GLU A 53 -4.60 4.46 -9.81
N TRP A 54 -5.24 5.41 -9.14
CA TRP A 54 -6.66 5.42 -8.89
C TRP A 54 -7.33 6.60 -9.59
N THR A 55 -8.44 6.35 -10.28
CA THR A 55 -9.16 7.41 -10.98
C THR A 55 -10.29 7.95 -10.11
N CYS A 56 -10.07 9.10 -9.46
CA CYS A 56 -11.15 9.80 -8.77
C CYS A 56 -11.96 10.62 -9.78
N GLY A 57 -13.02 9.99 -10.33
CA GLY A 57 -13.87 10.59 -11.35
C GLY A 57 -13.22 10.56 -12.74
N ASN A 58 -12.69 11.70 -13.20
CA ASN A 58 -12.06 11.82 -14.53
C ASN A 58 -10.58 12.22 -14.45
N ARG A 59 -9.96 12.08 -13.25
CA ARG A 59 -8.55 12.41 -13.03
C ARG A 59 -7.85 11.19 -12.44
N PRO A 60 -6.86 10.60 -13.14
CA PRO A 60 -5.98 9.62 -12.54
C PRO A 60 -5.14 10.29 -11.46
N GLN A 61 -5.01 9.62 -10.33
CA GLN A 61 -4.21 10.04 -9.19
C GLN A 61 -3.42 8.85 -8.68
N GLU A 62 -2.13 9.05 -8.46
CA GLU A 62 -1.29 8.07 -7.78
C GLU A 62 -1.59 8.10 -6.29
N VAL A 63 -1.96 6.95 -5.72
CA VAL A 63 -2.27 6.79 -4.29
C VAL A 63 -1.38 5.71 -3.68
N GLU A 64 -0.83 6.02 -2.51
CA GLU A 64 0.04 5.13 -1.76
C GLU A 64 -0.80 4.17 -0.91
N LEU A 65 -0.63 2.87 -1.13
CA LEU A 65 -1.30 1.83 -0.36
C LEU A 65 -0.45 1.42 0.83
N TRP A 66 -1.06 1.43 2.01
CA TRP A 66 -0.42 1.09 3.27
C TRP A 66 -1.00 -0.19 3.85
N VAL A 67 -0.14 -0.99 4.49
CA VAL A 67 -0.50 -2.27 5.11
C VAL A 67 -0.01 -2.39 6.55
N CYS A 68 -0.62 -3.30 7.31
CA CYS A 68 -0.20 -3.53 8.69
C CYS A 68 1.23 -4.08 8.78
N ARG A 69 1.90 -3.74 9.90
CA ARG A 69 3.11 -4.44 10.37
C ARG A 69 2.83 -5.21 11.66
N PRO A 70 3.13 -6.53 11.74
CA PRO A 70 3.52 -7.40 10.63
C PRO A 70 2.39 -7.50 9.58
N LEU A 71 2.75 -7.92 8.37
CA LEU A 71 1.80 -8.15 7.28
C LEU A 71 0.61 -8.97 7.78
N CYS A 72 -0.58 -8.60 7.32
CA CYS A 72 -1.77 -9.39 7.58
C CYS A 72 -1.54 -10.76 6.95
N ARG A 73 -1.46 -11.80 7.77
CA ARG A 73 -1.50 -13.17 7.24
C ARG A 73 -2.87 -13.30 6.58
N GLU A 74 -2.88 -13.64 5.29
CA GLU A 74 -4.10 -13.97 4.55
C GLU A 74 -4.95 -14.88 5.44
N ALA A 75 -6.15 -14.42 5.77
CA ALA A 75 -7.10 -15.14 6.61
C ALA A 75 -8.03 -15.96 5.73
#